data_AF-A0A943QTR3-F1
#
_entry.id   AF-A0A943QTR3-F1
#
_cell.length_a   1.000
_cell.length_b   1.000
_cell.length_c   1.000
_cell.angle_alpha   90.00
_cell.angle_beta   90.00
_cell.angle_gamma   90.00
#
_symmetry.space_group_name_H-M   'P 1'
#
loop_
_entity.id
_entity.type
_entity.pdbx_description
1 polymer ?
#
loop_
_entity_poly.entity_id
_entity_poly.type
_entity_poly.pdbx_seq_one_letter_code
_entity_poly.pdbx_strand_id
1 'polypeptide(L)'
;NKNDWRKIMFRFQLPNAKDWFYFYGVSKSVHPLIMLNLPHIANKIFPGIVDKKLYIVDAEIVDAPMTFADNHIIFLSTEGSDLYARNVYQVAHELCHFYINASSKQRTMFWFEEVICEMTAHYFLEEYSNQNIWDKHSRSMPYLQYSQESLLDIEVFNHKRLVKYQSDEIIHLIRNSTDRPKNRYLATLLLPIFREFPALFTELPKLANLYGIPDFELFLNAWHDAVERENKPAVQKIIEIFC
;
A
#
# COMPACT_ATOMS: atom_id res chain seq x y z
N ASN A 1 -21.24 36.87 -11.33
CA ASN A 1 -21.63 35.50 -11.74
C ASN A 1 -20.63 34.53 -11.13
N LYS A 2 -20.83 34.05 -9.89
CA LYS A 2 -21.75 32.94 -9.54
C LYS A 2 -21.69 31.81 -10.59
N ASN A 3 -20.54 31.17 -10.73
CA ASN A 3 -20.50 29.82 -11.30
C ASN A 3 -20.63 28.83 -10.15
N ASP A 4 -21.86 28.33 -10.02
CA ASP A 4 -22.23 27.17 -9.22
C ASP A 4 -21.56 25.92 -9.83
N TRP A 5 -20.28 25.69 -9.49
CA TRP A 5 -19.57 24.46 -9.82
C TRP A 5 -19.89 23.42 -8.76
N ARG A 6 -21.06 22.78 -8.81
CA ARG A 6 -21.17 21.44 -8.24
C ARG A 6 -20.16 20.58 -8.99
N LYS A 7 -18.96 20.38 -8.44
CA LYS A 7 -17.98 19.43 -8.98
C LYS A 7 -18.73 18.12 -9.13
N ILE A 8 -18.95 17.70 -10.37
CA ILE A 8 -19.69 16.48 -10.66
C ILE A 8 -18.82 15.35 -10.10
N MET A 9 -19.35 14.69 -9.07
CA MET A 9 -18.74 13.50 -8.52
C MET A 9 -19.40 12.31 -9.18
N PHE A 10 -18.61 11.55 -9.92
CA PHE A 10 -19.05 10.30 -10.49
C PHE A 10 -18.96 9.20 -9.45
N ARG A 11 -19.89 8.26 -9.51
CA ARG A 11 -19.91 7.05 -8.69
C ARG A 11 -19.90 5.85 -9.63
N PHE A 12 -19.01 4.91 -9.36
CA PHE A 12 -18.89 3.68 -10.10
C PHE A 12 -18.79 2.49 -9.14
N GLN A 13 -19.62 1.47 -9.35
CA GLN A 13 -19.53 0.23 -8.57
C GLN A 13 -18.45 -0.66 -9.19
N LEU A 14 -17.47 -1.09 -8.40
CA LEU A 14 -16.39 -1.91 -8.91
C LEU A 14 -16.88 -3.36 -9.10
N PRO A 15 -16.67 -3.96 -10.30
CA PRO A 15 -17.18 -5.30 -10.58
C PRO A 15 -16.44 -6.35 -9.76
N ASN A 16 -17.08 -7.51 -9.52
CA ASN A 16 -16.49 -8.63 -8.78
C ASN A 16 -16.09 -8.31 -7.31
N ALA A 17 -16.59 -7.21 -6.76
CA ALA A 17 -16.58 -6.91 -5.33
C ALA A 17 -18.01 -6.68 -4.83
N LYS A 18 -18.30 -7.11 -3.60
CA LYS A 18 -19.67 -7.09 -3.06
C LYS A 18 -20.19 -5.67 -2.83
N ASP A 19 -19.39 -4.84 -2.17
CA ASP A 19 -19.80 -3.49 -1.72
C ASP A 19 -18.65 -2.48 -1.89
N TRP A 20 -18.07 -2.45 -3.09
CA TRP A 20 -17.00 -1.51 -3.46
C TRP A 20 -17.53 -0.41 -4.38
N PHE A 21 -17.32 0.84 -4.00
CA PHE A 21 -17.62 1.99 -4.85
C PHE A 21 -16.40 2.91 -4.98
N TYR A 22 -16.14 3.32 -6.22
CA TYR A 22 -15.17 4.36 -6.54
C TYR A 22 -15.91 5.66 -6.86
N PHE A 23 -15.65 6.68 -6.06
CA PHE A 23 -16.13 8.05 -6.23
C PHE A 23 -14.99 8.89 -6.76
N TYR A 24 -15.22 9.64 -7.83
CA TYR A 24 -14.17 10.48 -8.39
C TYR A 24 -14.70 11.78 -8.97
N GLY A 25 -13.97 12.86 -8.71
CA GLY A 25 -14.28 14.22 -9.18
C GLY A 25 -13.10 14.91 -9.88
N VAL A 26 -11.93 14.26 -9.91
CA VAL A 26 -10.71 14.76 -10.57
C VAL A 26 -10.65 14.43 -12.06
N SER A 27 -11.52 13.54 -12.54
CA SER A 27 -11.54 13.12 -13.94
C SER A 27 -12.79 13.57 -14.68
N LYS A 28 -12.61 13.84 -15.98
CA LYS A 28 -13.70 14.11 -16.92
C LYS A 28 -14.23 12.83 -17.58
N SER A 29 -13.51 11.71 -17.48
CA SER A 29 -13.95 10.42 -18.02
C SER A 29 -14.97 9.78 -17.10
N VAL A 30 -16.10 9.30 -17.64
CA VAL A 30 -17.16 8.64 -16.87
C VAL A 30 -16.82 7.17 -16.54
N HIS A 31 -15.70 6.65 -17.04
CA HIS A 31 -15.29 5.27 -16.82
C HIS A 31 -13.85 5.16 -16.32
N PRO A 32 -13.63 4.65 -15.09
CA PRO A 32 -12.30 4.50 -14.52
C PRO A 32 -11.68 3.15 -14.92
N LEU A 33 -11.10 3.09 -16.12
CA LEU A 33 -10.55 1.85 -16.70
C LEU A 33 -9.62 1.09 -15.73
N ILE A 34 -8.78 1.81 -15.00
CA ILE A 34 -7.80 1.24 -14.06
C ILE A 34 -8.44 0.57 -12.85
N MET A 35 -9.54 1.15 -12.36
CA MET A 35 -10.21 0.62 -11.17
C MET A 35 -11.03 -0.64 -11.48
N LEU A 36 -11.37 -0.90 -12.75
CA LEU A 36 -12.13 -2.10 -13.15
C LEU A 36 -11.49 -3.42 -12.71
N ASN A 37 -10.17 -3.52 -12.83
CA ASN A 37 -9.43 -4.73 -12.49
C ASN A 37 -8.96 -4.75 -11.04
N LEU A 38 -9.17 -3.65 -10.29
CA LEU A 38 -8.72 -3.53 -8.91
C LEU A 38 -9.27 -4.67 -8.04
N PRO A 39 -10.57 -5.01 -8.04
CA PRO A 39 -11.08 -6.12 -7.22
C PRO A 39 -10.43 -7.47 -7.53
N HIS A 40 -10.19 -7.75 -8.81
CA HIS A 40 -9.57 -9.02 -9.23
C HIS A 40 -8.13 -9.14 -8.72
N ILE A 41 -7.31 -8.10 -8.95
CA ILE A 41 -5.91 -8.06 -8.49
C ILE A 41 -5.84 -8.02 -6.96
N ALA A 42 -6.68 -7.18 -6.34
CA ALA A 42 -6.78 -7.07 -4.89
C ALA A 42 -7.12 -8.41 -4.25
N ASN A 43 -8.07 -9.18 -4.77
CA ASN A 43 -8.41 -10.48 -4.20
C ASN A 43 -7.33 -11.55 -4.43
N LYS A 44 -6.53 -11.41 -5.50
CA LYS A 44 -5.38 -12.30 -5.74
C LYS A 44 -4.30 -12.08 -4.68
N ILE A 45 -4.00 -10.83 -4.35
CA ILE A 45 -2.94 -10.46 -3.41
C ILE A 45 -3.43 -10.53 -1.95
N PHE A 46 -4.67 -10.10 -1.72
CA PHE A 46 -5.35 -10.05 -0.43
C PHE A 46 -6.63 -10.90 -0.46
N PRO A 47 -6.53 -12.23 -0.30
CA PRO A 47 -7.70 -13.11 -0.37
C PRO A 47 -8.82 -12.70 0.59
N GLY A 48 -10.03 -12.61 0.06
CA GLY A 48 -11.24 -12.24 0.81
C GLY A 48 -11.46 -10.74 0.99
N ILE A 49 -10.56 -9.88 0.48
CA ILE A 49 -10.70 -8.42 0.63
C ILE A 49 -11.95 -7.87 -0.08
N VAL A 50 -12.36 -8.50 -1.18
CA VAL A 50 -13.53 -8.11 -1.99
C VAL A 50 -14.88 -8.41 -1.32
N ASP A 51 -14.85 -9.19 -0.24
CA ASP A 51 -16.02 -9.43 0.61
C ASP A 51 -16.22 -8.32 1.65
N LYS A 52 -15.19 -7.49 1.89
CA LYS A 52 -15.29 -6.32 2.76
C LYS A 52 -15.91 -5.16 2.00
N LYS A 53 -16.65 -4.32 2.74
CA LYS A 53 -17.12 -3.02 2.26
C LYS A 53 -15.94 -2.07 2.08
N LEU A 54 -15.94 -1.31 0.98
CA LEU A 54 -14.91 -0.31 0.70
C LEU A 54 -15.43 0.84 -0.18
N TYR A 55 -15.10 2.06 0.20
CA TYR A 55 -15.31 3.26 -0.58
C TYR A 55 -13.96 3.86 -0.93
N ILE A 56 -13.69 4.07 -2.21
CA ILE A 56 -12.47 4.73 -2.68
C ILE A 56 -12.89 6.08 -3.23
N VAL A 57 -12.32 7.17 -2.70
CA VAL A 57 -12.68 8.54 -3.03
C VAL A 57 -11.47 9.27 -3.61
N ASP A 58 -11.56 9.68 -4.87
CA ASP A 58 -10.52 10.38 -5.60
C ASP A 58 -11.02 11.77 -6.01
N ALA A 59 -10.86 12.70 -5.08
CA ALA A 59 -11.35 14.05 -5.16
C ALA A 59 -10.35 14.98 -4.46
N GLU A 60 -10.32 16.25 -4.89
CA GLU A 60 -9.54 17.32 -4.25
C GLU A 60 -10.12 17.68 -2.86
N ILE A 61 -10.07 16.72 -1.93
CA ILE A 61 -10.57 16.78 -0.55
C ILE A 61 -9.40 16.63 0.44
N VAL A 62 -8.39 15.86 0.06
CA VAL A 62 -7.19 15.59 0.86
C VAL A 62 -5.93 15.94 0.07
N ASP A 63 -4.88 16.37 0.77
CA ASP A 63 -3.60 16.72 0.15
C ASP A 63 -2.65 15.51 -0.01
N ALA A 64 -3.02 14.36 0.57
CA ALA A 64 -2.29 13.10 0.51
C ALA A 64 -3.27 11.91 0.60
N PRO A 65 -2.94 10.76 0.00
CA PRO A 65 -3.76 9.55 0.16
C PRO A 65 -3.81 9.13 1.64
N MET A 66 -4.95 8.57 2.05
CA MET A 66 -5.17 8.15 3.43
C MET A 66 -6.27 7.11 3.56
N THR A 67 -6.15 6.26 4.57
CA THR A 67 -7.12 5.20 4.88
C THR A 67 -7.82 5.44 6.22
N PHE A 68 -9.14 5.31 6.22
CA PHE A 68 -9.99 5.23 7.41
C PHE A 68 -10.66 3.86 7.44
N ALA A 69 -9.93 2.86 7.94
CA ALA A 69 -10.36 1.47 7.85
C ALA A 69 -11.67 1.20 8.63
N ASP A 70 -11.84 1.79 9.81
CA ASP A 70 -13.09 1.74 10.61
C ASP A 70 -14.31 2.31 9.85
N ASN A 71 -14.07 3.23 8.92
CA ASN A 71 -15.13 3.84 8.10
C ASN A 71 -15.26 3.18 6.72
N HIS A 72 -14.41 2.21 6.40
CA HIS A 72 -14.33 1.58 5.08
C HIS A 72 -14.02 2.57 3.96
N ILE A 73 -13.19 3.59 4.21
CA ILE A 73 -12.90 4.63 3.22
C ILE A 73 -11.39 4.71 2.96
N ILE A 74 -11.04 4.78 1.68
CA ILE A 74 -9.73 5.20 1.19
C ILE A 74 -9.93 6.52 0.45
N PHE A 75 -9.16 7.53 0.80
CA PHE A 75 -9.02 8.74 0.00
C PHE A 75 -7.73 8.65 -0.83
N LEU A 76 -7.83 9.00 -2.09
CA LEU A 76 -6.70 9.20 -2.98
C LEU A 76 -6.52 10.69 -3.24
N SER A 77 -5.27 11.08 -3.50
CA SER A 77 -4.91 12.43 -3.92
C SER A 77 -4.25 12.32 -5.28
N THR A 78 -5.01 11.85 -6.27
CA THR A 78 -4.52 11.76 -7.64
C THR A 78 -4.80 13.07 -8.36
N GLU A 79 -3.93 13.46 -9.29
CA GLU A 79 -4.15 14.63 -10.14
C GLU A 79 -5.05 14.31 -11.35
N GLY A 80 -5.71 13.14 -11.36
CA GLY A 80 -6.56 12.69 -12.46
C GLY A 80 -6.57 11.18 -12.67
N SER A 81 -7.69 10.64 -13.15
CA SER A 81 -7.86 9.20 -13.36
C SER A 81 -6.99 8.63 -14.49
N ASP A 82 -6.36 9.47 -15.30
CA ASP A 82 -5.51 9.09 -16.42
C ASP A 82 -4.03 8.93 -16.05
N LEU A 83 -3.66 9.23 -14.80
CA LEU A 83 -2.36 8.90 -14.22
C LEU A 83 -2.36 7.46 -13.69
N TYR A 84 -2.56 6.51 -14.60
CA TYR A 84 -2.79 5.10 -14.34
C TYR A 84 -1.84 4.48 -13.31
N ALA A 85 -0.52 4.60 -13.48
CA ALA A 85 0.44 4.00 -12.56
C ALA A 85 0.41 4.67 -11.18
N ARG A 86 0.25 5.99 -11.11
CA ARG A 86 0.08 6.71 -9.84
C ARG A 86 -1.18 6.24 -9.11
N ASN A 87 -2.27 6.03 -9.83
CA ASN A 87 -3.55 5.60 -9.25
C ASN A 87 -3.46 4.19 -8.69
N VAL A 88 -2.84 3.26 -9.44
CA VAL A 88 -2.56 1.90 -8.96
C VAL A 88 -1.66 1.94 -7.73
N TYR A 89 -0.59 2.73 -7.77
CA TYR A 89 0.35 2.84 -6.66
C TYR A 89 -0.32 3.38 -5.39
N GLN A 90 -1.05 4.51 -5.47
CA GLN A 90 -1.73 5.09 -4.30
C GLN A 90 -2.81 4.15 -3.76
N VAL A 91 -3.66 3.57 -4.60
CA VAL A 91 -4.72 2.69 -4.13
C VAL A 91 -4.18 1.41 -3.53
N ALA A 92 -3.08 0.86 -4.06
CA ALA A 92 -2.45 -0.33 -3.51
C ALA A 92 -1.81 -0.07 -2.14
N HIS A 93 -1.16 1.08 -1.96
CA HIS A 93 -0.60 1.52 -0.68
C HIS A 93 -1.69 1.60 0.41
N GLU A 94 -2.75 2.35 0.13
CA GLU A 94 -3.87 2.53 1.06
C GLU A 94 -4.69 1.24 1.27
N LEU A 95 -4.85 0.43 0.24
CA LEU A 95 -5.53 -0.86 0.37
C LEU A 95 -4.76 -1.82 1.26
N CYS A 96 -3.43 -1.72 1.31
CA CYS A 96 -2.60 -2.48 2.23
C CYS A 96 -2.87 -2.07 3.70
N HIS A 97 -2.90 -0.77 3.99
CA HIS A 97 -3.34 -0.26 5.30
C HIS A 97 -4.73 -0.76 5.67
N PHE A 98 -5.68 -0.71 4.72
CA PHE A 98 -7.05 -1.22 4.93
C PHE A 98 -7.08 -2.73 5.21
N TYR A 99 -6.22 -3.49 4.53
CA TYR A 99 -6.14 -4.93 4.70
C TYR A 99 -5.53 -5.35 6.04
N ILE A 100 -4.46 -4.67 6.46
CA ILE A 100 -3.82 -4.85 7.78
C ILE A 100 -4.80 -4.43 8.88
N ASN A 101 -5.52 -3.31 8.68
CA ASN A 101 -6.54 -2.79 9.59
C ASN A 101 -6.02 -2.55 11.03
N ALA A 102 -4.84 -1.95 11.14
CA ALA A 102 -4.26 -1.64 12.43
C ALA A 102 -4.93 -0.45 13.12
N SER A 103 -4.99 -0.49 14.45
CA SER A 103 -5.56 0.62 15.22
C SER A 103 -4.63 1.83 15.19
N SER A 104 -5.21 3.01 14.96
CA SER A 104 -4.51 4.30 14.99
C SER A 104 -3.87 4.66 16.34
N LYS A 105 -4.16 3.89 17.41
CA LYS A 105 -3.71 4.11 18.79
C LYS A 105 -2.32 3.54 19.10
N GLN A 106 -1.78 2.63 18.27
CA GLN A 106 -0.46 2.01 18.51
C GLN A 106 0.43 2.25 17.29
N ARG A 107 1.35 3.23 17.39
CA ARG A 107 2.10 3.73 16.23
C ARG A 107 3.60 3.44 16.24
N THR A 108 4.14 2.76 17.25
CA THR A 108 5.60 2.58 17.38
C THR A 108 6.20 1.86 16.17
N MET A 109 5.51 0.84 15.65
CA MET A 109 5.97 0.10 14.46
C MET A 109 5.20 0.47 13.18
N PHE A 110 4.46 1.59 13.18
CA PHE A 110 3.70 2.05 12.02
C PHE A 110 4.61 2.38 10.83
N TRP A 111 5.85 2.82 11.08
CA TRP A 111 6.84 3.01 10.01
C TRP A 111 7.12 1.73 9.22
N PHE A 112 7.07 0.56 9.87
CA PHE A 112 7.27 -0.72 9.19
C PHE A 112 6.02 -1.10 8.37
N GLU A 113 4.82 -0.73 8.83
CA GLU A 113 3.61 -0.82 8.01
C GLU A 113 3.75 -0.02 6.72
N GLU A 114 4.22 1.23 6.80
CA GLU A 114 4.48 2.07 5.63
C GLU A 114 5.48 1.44 4.65
N VAL A 115 6.50 0.72 5.14
CA VAL A 115 7.43 -0.06 4.30
C VAL A 115 6.72 -1.21 3.59
N ILE A 116 5.86 -1.96 4.31
CA ILE A 116 5.05 -3.04 3.72
C ILE A 116 4.08 -2.48 2.67
N CYS A 117 3.42 -1.35 2.94
CA CYS A 117 2.52 -0.69 2.01
C CYS A 117 3.25 -0.16 0.77
N GLU A 118 4.43 0.43 0.94
CA GLU A 118 5.30 0.86 -0.16
C GLU A 118 5.68 -0.32 -1.05
N MET A 119 6.18 -1.42 -0.47
CA MET A 119 6.50 -2.65 -1.18
C MET A 119 5.29 -3.24 -1.92
N THR A 120 4.13 -3.25 -1.25
CA THR A 120 2.87 -3.73 -1.82
C THR A 120 2.50 -2.93 -3.06
N ALA A 121 2.64 -1.60 -3.03
CA ALA A 121 2.32 -0.75 -4.17
C ALA A 121 3.15 -1.12 -5.41
N HIS A 122 4.43 -1.45 -5.23
CA HIS A 122 5.29 -1.95 -6.31
C HIS A 122 4.86 -3.33 -6.82
N TYR A 123 4.45 -4.24 -5.92
CA TYR A 123 3.92 -5.55 -6.30
C TYR A 123 2.62 -5.43 -7.12
N PHE A 124 1.72 -4.53 -6.74
CA PHE A 124 0.50 -4.25 -7.50
C PHE A 124 0.81 -3.71 -8.91
N LEU A 125 1.80 -2.82 -9.06
CA LEU A 125 2.22 -2.31 -10.37
C LEU A 125 2.69 -3.44 -11.30
N GLU A 126 3.41 -4.44 -10.77
CA GLU A 126 3.82 -5.64 -11.51
C GLU A 126 2.61 -6.48 -11.94
N GLU A 127 1.67 -6.71 -11.04
CA GLU A 127 0.44 -7.46 -11.33
C GLU A 127 -0.45 -6.77 -12.38
N TYR A 128 -0.58 -5.45 -12.30
CA TYR A 128 -1.27 -4.66 -13.32
C TYR A 128 -0.56 -4.72 -14.67
N SER A 129 0.78 -4.72 -14.69
CA SER A 129 1.56 -4.87 -15.92
C SER A 129 1.35 -6.25 -16.55
N ASN A 130 1.31 -7.32 -15.75
CA ASN A 130 1.13 -8.70 -16.23
C ASN A 130 -0.25 -8.93 -16.89
N GLN A 131 -1.25 -8.13 -16.53
CA GLN A 131 -2.58 -8.19 -17.14
C GLN A 131 -2.70 -7.36 -18.42
N ASN A 132 -1.62 -6.70 -18.88
CA ASN A 132 -1.61 -5.84 -20.07
C ASN A 132 -2.70 -4.74 -20.05
N ILE A 133 -3.04 -4.25 -18.85
CA ILE A 133 -4.07 -3.21 -18.67
C ILE A 133 -3.42 -1.85 -18.91
N TRP A 134 -3.15 -1.50 -20.16
CA TRP A 134 -2.49 -0.26 -20.50
C TRP A 134 -3.13 0.41 -21.72
N ASP A 135 -3.43 1.70 -21.59
CA ASP A 135 -3.78 2.52 -22.75
C ASP A 135 -2.52 3.27 -23.21
N LYS A 136 -2.08 3.00 -24.43
CA LYS A 136 -0.94 3.67 -25.07
C LYS A 136 -1.15 5.19 -25.26
N HIS A 137 -2.40 5.66 -25.17
CA HIS A 137 -2.75 7.08 -25.22
C HIS A 137 -2.85 7.72 -23.83
N SER A 138 -2.64 6.96 -22.75
CA SER A 138 -2.57 7.48 -21.40
C SER A 138 -1.41 8.47 -21.24
N ARG A 139 -1.62 9.51 -20.41
CA ARG A 139 -0.56 10.44 -19.98
C ARG A 139 0.35 9.82 -18.90
N SER A 140 -0.02 8.67 -18.36
CA SER A 140 0.80 7.96 -17.37
C SER A 140 2.03 7.33 -18.03
N MET A 141 3.08 7.13 -17.25
CA MET A 141 4.16 6.21 -17.61
C MET A 141 3.76 4.75 -17.34
N PRO A 142 4.27 3.77 -18.10
CA PRO A 142 3.98 2.35 -17.89
C PRO A 142 4.24 1.90 -16.44
N TYR A 143 3.47 0.92 -15.93
CA TYR A 143 3.54 0.53 -14.51
C TYR A 143 4.94 0.10 -14.04
N LEU A 144 5.62 -0.74 -14.83
CA LEU A 144 6.96 -1.20 -14.47
C LEU A 144 7.98 -0.05 -14.51
N GLN A 145 7.85 0.86 -15.46
CA GLN A 145 8.69 2.05 -15.54
C GLN A 145 8.44 2.97 -14.33
N TYR A 146 7.17 3.20 -13.95
CA TYR A 146 6.82 3.96 -12.74
C TYR A 146 7.44 3.34 -11.48
N SER A 147 7.33 2.01 -11.36
CA SER A 147 7.89 1.24 -10.24
C SER A 147 9.41 1.41 -10.19
N GLN A 148 10.10 1.24 -11.31
CA GLN A 148 11.56 1.38 -11.42
C GLN A 148 12.02 2.79 -11.07
N GLU A 149 11.42 3.82 -11.66
CA GLU A 149 11.80 5.22 -11.40
C GLU A 149 11.53 5.63 -9.95
N SER A 150 10.41 5.19 -9.37
CA SER A 150 10.10 5.44 -7.96
C SER A 150 11.13 4.77 -7.02
N LEU A 151 11.61 3.57 -7.35
CA LEU A 151 12.66 2.87 -6.59
C LEU A 151 14.07 3.44 -6.80
N LEU A 152 14.25 4.47 -7.64
CA LEU A 152 15.50 5.24 -7.71
C LEU A 152 15.51 6.42 -6.72
N ASP A 153 14.34 6.91 -6.31
CA ASP A 153 14.19 7.98 -5.31
C ASP A 153 14.24 7.40 -3.90
N ILE A 154 15.44 6.95 -3.51
CA ILE A 154 15.74 6.24 -2.26
C ILE A 154 16.83 6.94 -1.45
N GLU A 155 16.79 6.72 -0.14
CA GLU A 155 17.89 7.07 0.77
C GLU A 155 18.42 5.81 1.45
N VAL A 156 19.64 5.41 1.08
CA VAL A 156 20.32 4.24 1.68
C VAL A 156 20.86 4.64 3.06
N PHE A 157 20.55 3.83 4.07
CA PHE A 157 21.05 4.01 5.44
C PHE A 157 21.40 2.67 6.08
N ASN A 158 21.98 2.72 7.29
CA ASN A 158 22.35 1.51 8.03
C ASN A 158 21.12 0.83 8.66
N HIS A 159 20.30 0.19 7.82
CA HIS A 159 19.06 -0.50 8.23
C HIS A 159 19.29 -1.59 9.27
N LYS A 160 20.49 -2.19 9.35
CA LYS A 160 20.84 -3.15 10.41
C LYS A 160 20.88 -2.54 11.81
N ARG A 161 20.94 -1.21 11.94
CA ARG A 161 20.79 -0.54 13.24
C ARG A 161 19.33 -0.47 13.69
N LEU A 162 18.34 -0.79 12.87
CA LEU A 162 16.92 -0.75 13.26
C LEU A 162 16.56 -1.76 14.36
N VAL A 163 17.24 -2.91 14.41
CA VAL A 163 17.08 -3.90 15.50
C VAL A 163 17.82 -3.49 16.77
N LYS A 164 18.70 -2.48 16.72
CA LYS A 164 19.37 -1.97 17.93
C LYS A 164 18.45 -0.99 18.63
N TYR A 165 18.00 -1.38 19.83
CA TYR A 165 17.18 -0.54 20.69
C TYR A 165 17.77 0.88 20.84
N GLN A 166 16.94 1.90 20.60
CA GLN A 166 17.29 3.33 20.65
C GLN A 166 18.43 3.79 19.70
N SER A 167 18.66 3.09 18.59
CA SER A 167 19.50 3.64 17.52
C SER A 167 18.89 4.92 16.92
N ASP A 168 19.73 5.77 16.33
CA ASP A 168 19.27 6.99 15.67
C ASP A 168 18.31 6.65 14.51
N GLU A 169 18.57 5.54 13.81
CA GLU A 169 17.77 5.05 12.69
C GLU A 169 16.35 4.67 13.11
N ILE A 170 16.18 3.90 14.19
CA ILE A 170 14.84 3.49 14.65
C ILE A 170 14.08 4.68 15.25
N ILE A 171 14.76 5.55 16.02
CA ILE A 171 14.15 6.76 16.57
C ILE A 171 13.66 7.68 15.44
N HIS A 172 14.44 7.80 14.37
CA HIS A 172 14.07 8.58 13.19
C HIS A 172 12.81 8.04 12.53
N LEU A 173 12.74 6.74 12.22
CA LEU A 173 11.58 6.14 11.55
C LEU A 173 10.33 6.13 12.42
N ILE A 174 10.47 5.95 13.74
CA ILE A 174 9.33 6.10 14.68
C ILE A 174 8.74 7.52 14.62
N ARG A 175 9.59 8.56 14.51
CA ARG A 175 9.16 9.96 14.46
C ARG A 175 8.69 10.39 13.07
N ASN A 176 9.25 9.79 12.02
CA ASN A 176 9.03 10.13 10.62
C ASN A 176 8.60 8.88 9.84
N SER A 177 7.48 8.27 10.25
CA SER A 177 7.04 6.98 9.71
C SER A 177 6.77 6.99 8.20
N THR A 178 6.53 8.17 7.63
CA THR A 178 6.26 8.42 6.21
C THR A 178 7.49 8.94 5.46
N ASP A 179 8.72 8.73 5.95
CA ASP A 179 9.95 9.06 5.23
C ASP A 179 10.09 8.19 3.97
N ARG A 180 9.47 8.65 2.88
CA ARG A 180 9.33 7.90 1.61
C ARG A 180 10.68 7.42 1.05
N PRO A 181 11.75 8.24 0.96
CA PRO A 181 13.05 7.76 0.49
C PRO A 181 13.60 6.57 1.28
N LYS A 182 13.50 6.57 2.61
CA LYS A 182 13.95 5.44 3.45
C LYS A 182 13.00 4.25 3.36
N ASN A 183 11.68 4.49 3.34
CA ASN A 183 10.69 3.44 3.21
C ASN A 183 10.84 2.68 1.88
N ARG A 184 11.08 3.40 0.78
CA ARG A 184 11.38 2.81 -0.53
C ARG A 184 12.67 2.02 -0.53
N TYR A 185 13.73 2.53 0.10
CA TYR A 185 14.96 1.76 0.26
C TYR A 185 14.68 0.41 0.92
N LEU A 186 13.96 0.39 2.04
CA LEU A 186 13.60 -0.87 2.70
C LEU A 186 12.66 -1.74 1.84
N ALA A 187 11.71 -1.13 1.12
CA ALA A 187 10.83 -1.83 0.19
C ALA A 187 11.62 -2.55 -0.92
N THR A 188 12.74 -1.99 -1.41
CA THR A 188 13.61 -2.68 -2.40
C THR A 188 14.18 -3.99 -1.84
N LEU A 189 14.42 -4.05 -0.52
CA LEU A 189 14.94 -5.24 0.17
C LEU A 189 13.84 -6.29 0.39
N LEU A 190 12.61 -5.86 0.68
CA LEU A 190 11.50 -6.77 0.96
C LEU A 190 10.81 -7.31 -0.31
N LEU A 191 10.77 -6.53 -1.39
CA LEU A 191 10.05 -6.89 -2.61
C LEU A 191 10.46 -8.26 -3.21
N PRO A 192 11.75 -8.63 -3.29
CA PRO A 192 12.15 -9.97 -3.73
C PRO A 192 11.58 -11.11 -2.89
N ILE A 193 11.43 -10.91 -1.57
CA ILE A 193 10.87 -11.93 -0.67
C ILE A 193 9.39 -12.12 -0.96
N PHE A 194 8.61 -11.04 -1.12
CA PHE A 194 7.18 -11.17 -1.45
C PHE A 194 6.92 -11.72 -2.86
N ARG A 195 7.87 -11.54 -3.79
CA ARG A 195 7.83 -12.23 -5.10
C ARG A 195 8.07 -13.73 -4.96
N GLU A 196 9.00 -14.15 -4.10
CA GLU A 196 9.29 -15.56 -3.85
C GLU A 196 8.19 -16.24 -2.99
N PHE A 197 7.62 -15.51 -2.04
CA PHE A 197 6.63 -15.99 -1.07
C PHE A 197 5.34 -15.13 -1.09
N PRO A 198 4.57 -15.14 -2.19
CA PRO A 198 3.35 -14.33 -2.29
C PRO A 198 2.28 -14.73 -1.27
N ALA A 199 2.31 -15.96 -0.75
CA ALA A 199 1.42 -16.41 0.32
C ALA A 199 1.59 -15.58 1.61
N LEU A 200 2.74 -14.94 1.84
CA LEU A 200 2.95 -14.10 3.01
C LEU A 200 1.95 -12.93 3.10
N PHE A 201 1.40 -12.46 1.96
CA PHE A 201 0.37 -11.43 1.97
C PHE A 201 -0.85 -11.84 2.82
N THR A 202 -1.21 -13.12 2.90
CA THR A 202 -2.36 -13.58 3.70
C THR A 202 -2.16 -13.35 5.19
N GLU A 203 -0.91 -13.20 5.64
CA GLU A 203 -0.53 -13.08 7.04
C GLU A 203 -0.42 -11.63 7.51
N LEU A 204 -0.43 -10.64 6.60
CA LEU A 204 -0.28 -9.23 6.96
C LEU A 204 -1.28 -8.71 8.02
N PRO A 205 -2.56 -9.13 8.08
CA PRO A 205 -3.48 -8.71 9.13
C PRO A 205 -3.01 -9.07 10.55
N LYS A 206 -2.11 -10.05 10.70
CA LYS A 206 -1.54 -10.42 12.00
C LYS A 206 -0.67 -9.29 12.58
N LEU A 207 -0.09 -8.42 11.75
CA LEU A 207 0.72 -7.27 12.19
C LEU A 207 -0.04 -6.30 13.08
N ALA A 208 -1.35 -6.12 12.84
CA ALA A 208 -2.20 -5.19 13.59
C ALA A 208 -2.21 -5.46 15.11
N ASN A 209 -1.97 -6.70 15.52
CA ASN A 209 -1.94 -7.10 16.94
C ASN A 209 -0.55 -6.93 17.59
N LEU A 210 0.47 -6.57 16.81
CA LEU A 210 1.87 -6.57 17.25
C LEU A 210 2.44 -5.16 17.47
N TYR A 211 1.76 -4.10 17.05
CA TYR A 211 2.26 -2.72 17.15
C TYR A 211 2.41 -2.15 18.57
N GLY A 212 1.93 -2.89 19.58
CA GLY A 212 2.24 -2.63 20.97
C GLY A 212 3.68 -2.98 21.37
N ILE A 213 4.42 -3.74 20.55
CA ILE A 213 5.80 -4.15 20.82
C ILE A 213 6.74 -3.00 20.42
N PRO A 214 7.48 -2.38 21.36
CA PRO A 214 8.28 -1.18 21.09
C PRO A 214 9.69 -1.48 20.54
N ASP A 215 10.14 -2.73 20.62
CA ASP A 215 11.43 -3.17 20.12
C ASP A 215 11.27 -3.89 18.78
N PHE A 216 12.05 -3.48 17.78
CA PHE A 216 11.84 -3.95 16.41
C PHE A 216 12.26 -5.42 16.22
N GLU A 217 13.31 -5.87 16.90
CA GLU A 217 13.73 -7.27 16.84
C GLU A 217 12.67 -8.18 17.48
N LEU A 218 12.16 -7.79 18.66
CA LEU A 218 11.06 -8.51 19.30
C LEU A 218 9.78 -8.49 18.44
N PHE A 219 9.49 -7.37 17.77
CA PHE A 219 8.36 -7.25 16.87
C PHE A 219 8.46 -8.23 15.69
N LEU A 220 9.62 -8.32 15.03
CA LEU A 220 9.83 -9.25 13.91
C LEU A 220 9.75 -10.71 14.35
N ASN A 221 10.33 -11.05 15.51
CA ASN A 221 10.24 -12.39 16.07
C ASN A 221 8.80 -12.76 16.43
N ALA A 222 8.03 -11.82 17.01
CA ALA A 222 6.62 -12.03 17.30
C ALA A 222 5.80 -12.22 16.01
N TRP A 223 6.15 -11.52 14.92
CA TRP A 223 5.52 -11.74 13.62
C TRP A 223 5.83 -13.14 13.08
N HIS A 224 7.10 -13.56 13.13
CA HIS A 224 7.51 -14.92 12.76
C HIS A 224 6.77 -16.02 13.55
N ASP A 225 6.48 -15.76 14.82
CA ASP A 225 5.74 -16.70 15.67
C ASP A 225 4.25 -16.72 15.40
N ALA A 226 3.68 -15.58 14.97
CA ALA A 226 2.27 -15.44 14.68
C ALA A 226 1.86 -16.04 13.32
N VAL A 227 2.74 -16.03 12.31
CA VAL A 227 2.41 -16.55 10.98
C VAL A 227 2.28 -18.08 10.95
N GLU A 228 1.51 -18.59 9.98
CA GLU A 228 1.40 -20.03 9.74
C GLU A 228 2.77 -20.65 9.41
N ARG A 229 2.94 -21.94 9.70
CA ARG A 229 4.23 -22.66 9.58
C ARG A 229 4.84 -22.53 8.19
N GLU A 230 4.01 -22.55 7.15
CA GLU A 230 4.40 -22.47 5.74
C GLU A 230 4.96 -21.09 5.38
N ASN A 231 4.55 -20.04 6.10
CA ASN A 231 4.95 -18.65 5.88
C ASN A 231 6.15 -18.22 6.75
N LYS A 232 6.53 -19.02 7.76
CA LYS A 232 7.70 -18.74 8.63
C LYS A 232 9.01 -18.53 7.86
N PRO A 233 9.37 -19.31 6.82
CA PRO A 233 10.59 -19.07 6.07
C PRO A 233 10.65 -17.68 5.42
N ALA A 234 9.50 -17.13 5.00
CA ALA A 234 9.43 -15.81 4.40
C ALA A 234 9.74 -14.72 5.43
N VAL A 235 9.13 -14.80 6.64
CA VAL A 235 9.42 -13.85 7.72
C VAL A 235 10.86 -14.00 8.23
N GLN A 236 11.40 -15.22 8.27
CA GLN A 236 12.79 -15.46 8.63
C GLN A 236 13.76 -14.75 7.67
N LYS A 237 13.51 -14.78 6.35
CA LYS A 237 14.30 -13.99 5.38
C LYS A 237 14.20 -12.48 5.62
N ILE A 238 13.03 -12.00 6.06
CA ILE A 238 12.87 -10.58 6.42
C ILE A 238 13.71 -10.24 7.65
N ILE A 239 13.71 -11.09 8.68
CA ILE A 239 14.56 -10.92 9.88
C ILE A 239 16.04 -10.84 9.48
N GLU A 240 16.50 -11.72 8.60
CA GLU A 240 17.89 -11.77 8.13
C GLU A 240 18.35 -10.52 7.37
N ILE A 241 17.44 -9.72 6.82
CA ILE A 241 17.78 -8.41 6.22
C ILE A 241 18.28 -7.44 7.31
N PHE A 242 17.66 -7.49 8.50
CA PHE A 242 17.94 -6.53 9.57
C PHE A 242 19.00 -7.00 10.56
N CYS A 243 19.25 -8.32 10.66
CA CYS A 243 20.24 -8.92 11.58
C CYS A 243 21.65 -9.09 10.98
#